data_AF-L9XD86-F1
#
_entry.id   AF-L9XD86-F1
#
_cell.length_a   1.000
_cell.length_b   1.000
_cell.length_c   1.000
_cell.angle_alpha   90.00
_cell.angle_beta   90.00
_cell.angle_gamma   90.00
#
_symmetry.space_group_name_H-M   'P 1'
#
loop_
_entity.id
_entity.type
_entity.pdbx_description
1 polymer ?
#
loop_
_entity_poly.entity_id
_entity_poly.type
_entity_poly.pdbx_seq_one_letter_code
_entity_poly.pdbx_strand_id
1 'polypeptide(L)'
;MAIPGYDSGNVAEFALERAGARAEVVAGVVPDEFGLERSGRDPTATALADAVEFVGLEELRAVDAFRIELVYDPSALPPGASPTDVGIAVETDDGWERLESTVDLEATTVSATLGGRPSGSTIVAIYDGTGES
;
A
#
# COMPACT_ATOMS: atom_id res chain seq x y z
N MET A 1 -14.96 -1.05 -29.96
CA MET A 1 -14.32 -2.21 -30.62
C MET A 1 -13.69 -3.02 -29.49
N ALA A 2 -14.12 -4.27 -29.28
CA ALA A 2 -13.76 -5.08 -28.12
C ALA A 2 -12.92 -6.30 -28.55
N ILE A 3 -11.98 -6.73 -27.72
CA ILE A 3 -11.18 -7.94 -27.96
C ILE A 3 -12.01 -9.17 -27.53
N PRO A 4 -12.24 -10.14 -28.42
CA PRO A 4 -13.05 -11.31 -28.11
C PRO A 4 -12.24 -12.30 -27.26
N GLY A 5 -12.69 -12.54 -26.03
CA GLY A 5 -12.10 -13.52 -25.11
C GLY A 5 -11.93 -13.05 -23.66
N TYR A 6 -12.17 -11.77 -23.36
CA TYR A 6 -12.18 -11.25 -21.99
C TYR A 6 -13.61 -10.91 -21.58
N ASP A 7 -14.12 -11.59 -20.57
CA ASP A 7 -15.33 -11.16 -19.86
C ASP A 7 -14.93 -10.00 -18.94
N SER A 8 -14.85 -8.79 -19.50
CA SER A 8 -14.52 -7.55 -18.77
C SER A 8 -15.68 -7.05 -17.91
N GLY A 9 -16.52 -7.95 -17.38
CA GLY A 9 -17.84 -7.64 -16.83
C GLY A 9 -17.93 -7.47 -15.32
N ASN A 10 -16.93 -7.86 -14.53
CA ASN A 10 -17.10 -7.88 -13.08
C ASN A 10 -15.81 -7.62 -12.29
N VAL A 11 -14.95 -6.74 -12.78
CA VAL A 11 -13.82 -6.25 -11.99
C VAL A 11 -14.27 -4.94 -11.35
N ALA A 12 -14.38 -4.92 -10.03
CA ALA A 12 -14.75 -3.73 -9.29
C ALA A 12 -13.47 -3.01 -8.83
N GLU A 13 -13.36 -1.74 -9.19
CA GLU A 13 -12.31 -0.84 -8.75
C GLU A 13 -12.77 -0.15 -7.46
N PHE A 14 -12.04 -0.33 -6.37
CA PHE A 14 -12.35 0.28 -5.07
C PHE A 14 -11.20 1.15 -4.60
N ALA A 15 -11.44 2.45 -4.47
CA ALA A 15 -10.50 3.41 -3.88
C ALA A 15 -10.92 3.76 -2.45
N LEU A 16 -10.04 3.50 -1.48
CA LEU A 16 -10.21 3.82 -0.07
C LEU A 16 -9.19 4.88 0.33
N GLU A 17 -9.55 5.84 1.17
CA GLU A 17 -8.64 6.85 1.71
C GLU A 17 -8.82 6.99 3.22
N ARG A 18 -7.75 6.85 4.00
CA ARG A 18 -7.75 7.07 5.45
C ARG A 18 -6.35 7.53 5.94
N ALA A 19 -6.30 8.61 6.72
CA ALA A 19 -5.06 9.10 7.36
C ALA A 19 -3.88 9.36 6.39
N GLY A 20 -4.16 9.74 5.13
CA GLY A 20 -3.13 9.90 4.11
C GLY A 20 -2.69 8.59 3.44
N ALA A 21 -3.29 7.46 3.81
CA ALA A 21 -3.20 6.22 3.06
C ALA A 21 -4.36 6.11 2.07
N ARG A 22 -4.05 5.67 0.87
CA ARG A 22 -4.99 5.33 -0.18
C ARG A 22 -4.71 3.93 -0.69
N ALA A 23 -5.76 3.17 -0.97
CA ALA A 23 -5.64 1.85 -1.56
C ALA A 23 -6.66 1.66 -2.66
N GLU A 24 -6.19 1.11 -3.77
CA GLU A 24 -6.98 0.83 -4.96
C GLU A 24 -6.88 -0.67 -5.25
N VAL A 25 -8.00 -1.37 -5.16
CA VAL A 25 -8.03 -2.82 -5.46
C VAL A 25 -8.88 -3.07 -6.70
N VAL A 26 -8.39 -3.99 -7.52
CA VAL A 26 -9.01 -4.48 -8.74
C VAL A 26 -9.31 -5.95 -8.50
N ALA A 27 -10.57 -6.26 -8.17
CA ALA A 27 -10.97 -7.62 -7.81
C ALA A 27 -12.33 -8.00 -8.38
N GLY A 28 -12.53 -9.30 -8.58
CA GLY A 28 -13.80 -9.87 -9.02
C GLY A 28 -14.92 -9.72 -7.98
N VAL A 29 -14.56 -9.76 -6.70
CA VAL A 29 -15.50 -9.57 -5.58
C VAL A 29 -14.79 -8.79 -4.47
N VAL A 30 -15.37 -7.65 -4.10
CA VAL A 30 -14.96 -6.82 -2.97
C VAL A 30 -16.11 -6.78 -1.96
N PRO A 31 -15.88 -7.16 -0.70
CA PRO A 31 -16.92 -7.14 0.32
C PRO A 31 -17.17 -5.69 0.78
N ASP A 32 -18.39 -5.40 1.25
CA ASP A 32 -18.75 -4.06 1.77
C ASP A 32 -17.95 -3.67 3.03
N GLU A 33 -17.43 -4.65 3.78
CA GLU A 33 -16.57 -4.41 4.93
C GLU A 33 -15.11 -4.12 4.56
N PHE A 34 -14.74 -4.28 3.28
CA PHE A 34 -13.39 -3.96 2.83
C PHE A 34 -13.10 -2.48 3.02
N GLY A 35 -12.09 -2.19 3.83
CA GLY A 35 -11.78 -0.84 4.25
C GLY A 35 -10.33 -0.67 4.66
N LEU A 36 -9.90 0.59 4.72
CA LEU A 36 -8.68 0.98 5.42
C LEU A 36 -9.05 1.37 6.83
N GLU A 37 -8.29 0.96 7.82
CA GLU A 37 -8.37 1.38 9.22
C GLU A 37 -7.02 1.86 9.76
N ARG A 38 -7.03 2.89 10.61
CA ARG A 38 -5.79 3.31 11.28
C ARG A 38 -5.35 2.16 12.20
N SER A 39 -4.17 1.62 11.98
CA SER A 39 -3.64 0.56 12.83
C SER A 39 -3.26 1.19 14.18
N GLY A 40 -3.71 0.57 15.28
CA GLY A 40 -3.30 0.98 16.63
C GLY A 40 -1.88 0.54 16.99
N ARG A 41 -1.17 -0.10 16.05
CA ARG A 41 0.17 -0.65 16.27
C ARG A 41 1.22 0.44 16.14
N ASP A 42 2.16 0.47 17.09
CA ASP A 42 3.28 1.39 17.03
C ASP A 42 4.05 1.18 15.72
N PRO A 43 4.18 2.23 14.91
CA PRO A 43 4.86 2.10 13.63
C PRO A 43 6.35 1.82 13.89
N THR A 44 6.99 1.09 12.98
CA THR A 44 8.42 0.73 13.12
C THR A 44 9.29 1.98 13.28
N ALA A 45 10.49 1.87 13.84
CA ALA A 45 11.39 3.01 14.09
C ALA A 45 11.78 3.76 12.80
N THR A 46 11.60 3.14 11.64
CA THR A 46 11.84 3.73 10.31
C THR A 46 10.57 4.27 9.66
N ALA A 47 9.43 4.29 10.34
CA ALA A 47 8.17 4.73 9.77
C ALA A 47 8.10 6.25 9.64
N LEU A 48 7.60 6.70 8.50
CA LEU A 48 7.43 8.12 8.15
C LEU A 48 5.96 8.56 8.20
N ALA A 49 5.06 7.61 8.46
CA ALA A 49 3.62 7.81 8.57
C ALA A 49 3.02 6.84 9.61
N ASP A 50 1.75 7.05 9.91
CA ASP A 50 0.99 6.13 10.76
C ASP A 50 0.70 4.82 10.03
N ALA A 51 0.70 3.70 10.75
CA ALA A 51 0.40 2.40 10.16
C ALA A 51 -1.10 2.27 9.87
N VAL A 52 -1.44 1.62 8.75
CA VAL A 52 -2.83 1.45 8.31
C VAL A 52 -3.08 -0.03 8.05
N GLU A 53 -4.21 -0.53 8.52
CA GLU A 53 -4.66 -1.91 8.40
C GLU A 53 -5.78 -2.03 7.37
N PHE A 54 -5.74 -3.09 6.57
CA PHE A 54 -6.79 -3.51 5.66
C PHE A 54 -7.80 -4.38 6.40
N VAL A 55 -9.02 -3.87 6.53
CA VAL A 55 -10.18 -4.61 7.03
C VAL A 55 -10.80 -5.38 5.86
N GLY A 56 -11.22 -6.62 6.07
CA GLY A 56 -11.87 -7.44 5.02
C GLY A 56 -10.94 -7.92 3.89
N LEU A 57 -9.62 -7.84 4.05
CA LEU A 57 -8.65 -8.26 3.00
C LEU A 57 -8.76 -9.75 2.66
N GLU A 58 -9.01 -10.60 3.65
CA GLU A 58 -9.10 -12.06 3.48
C GLU A 58 -10.33 -12.50 2.68
N GLU A 59 -11.34 -11.63 2.62
CA GLU A 59 -12.61 -11.88 1.95
C GLU A 59 -12.59 -11.45 0.48
N LEU A 60 -11.60 -10.66 0.07
CA LEU A 60 -11.37 -10.31 -1.34
C LEU A 60 -11.20 -11.58 -2.17
N ARG A 61 -11.93 -11.67 -3.29
CA ARG A 61 -11.81 -12.81 -4.22
C ARG A 61 -11.51 -12.35 -5.64
N ALA A 62 -10.71 -13.17 -6.32
CA ALA A 62 -10.24 -12.90 -7.68
C ALA A 62 -9.57 -11.52 -7.77
N VAL A 63 -8.59 -11.26 -6.89
CA VAL A 63 -7.76 -10.05 -6.94
C VAL A 63 -6.83 -10.13 -8.15
N ASP A 64 -6.92 -9.14 -9.02
CA ASP A 64 -6.10 -9.01 -10.23
C ASP A 64 -4.94 -8.05 -9.98
N ALA A 65 -5.23 -6.89 -9.38
CA ALA A 65 -4.24 -5.90 -9.01
C ALA A 65 -4.58 -5.22 -7.68
N PHE A 66 -3.55 -4.82 -6.96
CA PHE A 66 -3.66 -4.07 -5.72
C PHE A 66 -2.65 -2.94 -5.74
N ARG A 67 -3.13 -1.70 -5.63
CA ARG A 67 -2.30 -0.51 -5.56
C ARG A 67 -2.49 0.14 -4.22
N ILE A 68 -1.39 0.60 -3.66
CA ILE A 68 -1.31 1.24 -2.35
C ILE A 68 -0.59 2.56 -2.57
N GLU A 69 -1.05 3.62 -1.93
CA GLU A 69 -0.44 4.94 -1.96
C GLU A 69 -0.46 5.50 -0.54
N LEU A 70 0.69 5.94 -0.05
CA LEU A 70 0.83 6.47 1.31
C LEU A 70 1.49 7.84 1.22
N VAL A 71 0.89 8.84 1.86
CA VAL A 71 1.53 10.12 2.13
C VAL A 71 2.54 9.91 3.26
N TYR A 72 3.78 10.37 3.05
CA TYR A 72 4.82 10.34 4.08
C TYR A 72 5.17 11.75 4.50
N ASP A 73 5.61 11.94 5.75
CA ASP A 73 6.10 13.23 6.21
C ASP A 73 7.60 13.36 5.90
N PRO A 74 8.03 14.24 4.97
CA PRO A 74 9.44 14.41 4.66
C PRO A 74 10.23 15.05 5.81
N SER A 75 9.56 15.66 6.80
CA SER A 75 10.22 16.20 8.00
C SER A 75 10.56 15.10 9.02
N ALA A 76 9.91 13.94 8.92
CA ALA A 76 10.25 12.76 9.71
C ALA A 76 11.51 12.03 9.18
N LEU A 77 12.00 12.39 7.99
CA LEU A 77 13.21 11.81 7.42
C LEU A 77 14.45 12.17 8.26
N PRO A 78 15.37 11.22 8.47
CA PRO A 78 16.59 11.50 9.20
C PRO A 78 17.50 12.48 8.42
N PRO A 79 18.33 13.27 9.12
CA PRO A 79 19.21 14.24 8.47
C PRO A 79 20.20 13.51 7.56
N GLY A 80 20.15 13.82 6.26
CA GLY A 80 20.97 13.17 5.22
C GLY A 80 20.26 12.07 4.43
N ALA A 81 19.02 11.72 4.79
CA ALA A 81 18.17 10.85 3.97
C ALA A 81 17.74 11.55 2.68
N SER A 82 17.72 10.80 1.59
CA SER A 82 17.10 11.26 0.35
C SER A 82 15.59 11.10 0.46
N PRO A 83 14.78 12.09 0.04
CA PRO A 83 13.33 11.95 0.05
C PRO A 83 12.82 10.90 -0.95
N THR A 84 13.68 10.40 -1.85
CA THR A 84 13.41 9.26 -2.74
C THR A 84 13.58 7.89 -2.07
N ASP A 85 14.17 7.87 -0.88
CA ASP A 85 14.58 6.68 -0.15
C ASP A 85 13.43 6.28 0.80
N VAL A 86 12.23 6.19 0.23
CA VAL A 86 10.97 5.93 0.93
C VAL A 86 10.28 4.76 0.24
N GLY A 87 9.77 3.83 1.04
CA GLY A 87 9.11 2.64 0.55
C GLY A 87 7.84 2.33 1.34
N ILE A 88 7.03 1.42 0.81
CA ILE A 88 5.92 0.82 1.54
C ILE A 88 6.39 -0.52 2.09
N ALA A 89 6.17 -0.71 3.40
CA ALA A 89 6.32 -2.01 4.02
C ALA A 89 4.97 -2.56 4.43
N VAL A 90 4.80 -3.86 4.27
CA VAL A 90 3.67 -4.65 4.76
C VAL A 90 4.13 -5.51 5.93
N GLU A 91 3.33 -5.56 6.98
CA GLU A 91 3.55 -6.45 8.09
C GLU A 91 3.15 -7.87 7.70
N THR A 92 4.06 -8.81 7.90
CA THR A 92 3.88 -10.25 7.74
C THR A 92 4.22 -10.97 9.05
N ASP A 93 3.93 -12.28 9.15
CA ASP A 93 4.23 -13.08 10.35
C ASP A 93 5.74 -13.12 10.70
N ASP A 94 6.61 -12.98 9.69
CA ASP A 94 8.07 -12.95 9.84
C ASP A 94 8.61 -11.53 10.14
N GLY A 95 7.75 -10.50 10.02
CA GLY A 95 8.08 -9.09 10.21
C GLY A 95 7.67 -8.21 9.04
N TRP A 96 8.29 -7.04 8.91
CA TRP A 96 7.94 -6.08 7.86
C TRP A 96 8.64 -6.43 6.54
N GLU A 97 7.85 -6.83 5.55
CA GLU A 97 8.29 -7.09 4.17
C GLU A 97 8.15 -5.82 3.34
N ARG A 98 9.17 -5.52 2.53
CA ARG A 98 9.15 -4.34 1.66
C ARG A 98 8.46 -4.64 0.34
N LEU A 99 7.64 -3.72 -0.10
CA LEU A 99 6.98 -3.78 -1.40
C LEU A 99 7.75 -2.94 -2.42
N GLU A 100 7.74 -3.38 -3.67
CA GLU A 100 8.25 -2.58 -4.78
C GLU A 100 7.40 -1.31 -4.90
N SER A 101 8.02 -0.18 -4.54
CA SER A 101 7.35 1.10 -4.32
C SER A 101 8.00 2.19 -5.18
N THR A 102 7.20 3.16 -5.61
CA THR A 102 7.61 4.34 -6.36
C THR A 102 7.27 5.58 -5.57
N VAL A 103 8.27 6.42 -5.32
CA VAL A 103 8.12 7.69 -4.62
C VAL A 103 7.78 8.80 -5.60
N ASP A 104 6.76 9.56 -5.26
CA ASP A 104 6.42 10.84 -5.88
C ASP A 104 6.86 11.98 -4.95
N LEU A 105 7.86 12.74 -5.40
CA LEU A 105 8.41 13.87 -4.65
C LEU A 105 7.55 15.12 -4.73
N GLU A 106 6.70 15.24 -5.76
CA GLU A 106 5.86 16.41 -5.96
C GLU A 106 4.64 16.36 -5.04
N ALA A 107 4.04 15.17 -4.92
CA ALA A 107 2.91 14.88 -4.04
C ALA A 107 3.34 14.41 -2.63
N THR A 108 4.64 14.16 -2.38
CA THR A 108 5.13 13.56 -1.12
C THR A 108 4.42 12.25 -0.78
N THR A 109 4.19 11.44 -1.81
CA THR A 109 3.53 10.13 -1.68
C THR A 109 4.46 9.02 -2.13
N VAL A 110 4.23 7.83 -1.61
CA VAL A 110 4.87 6.61 -2.08
C VAL A 110 3.78 5.65 -2.49
N SER A 111 3.93 4.98 -3.62
CA SER A 111 2.94 4.06 -4.16
C SER A 111 3.53 2.70 -4.47
N ALA A 112 2.87 1.62 -4.09
CA ALA A 112 3.27 0.25 -4.41
C ALA A 112 2.17 -0.43 -5.22
N THR A 113 2.55 -1.23 -6.21
CA THR A 113 1.61 -2.01 -7.01
C THR A 113 1.96 -3.48 -6.89
N LEU A 114 0.96 -4.29 -6.56
CA LEU A 114 1.06 -5.74 -6.41
C LEU A 114 0.14 -6.42 -7.44
N GLY A 115 0.65 -7.49 -8.06
CA GLY A 115 -0.14 -8.37 -8.94
C GLY A 115 -1.01 -9.37 -8.18
N GLY A 116 -1.62 -8.95 -7.07
CA GLY A 116 -2.39 -9.81 -6.17
C GLY A 116 -2.58 -9.19 -4.79
N ARG A 117 -3.07 -10.00 -3.84
CA ARG A 117 -3.23 -9.56 -2.44
C ARG A 117 -1.86 -9.40 -1.75
N PRO A 118 -1.70 -8.39 -0.87
CA PRO A 118 -0.50 -8.27 -0.06
C PRO A 118 -0.34 -9.48 0.89
N SER A 119 0.91 -9.77 1.26
CA SER A 119 1.28 -10.84 2.21
C SER A 119 0.71 -10.62 3.61
N GLY A 120 0.32 -9.39 3.95
CA GLY A 120 -0.38 -9.08 5.19
C GLY A 120 -1.25 -7.84 5.08
N SER A 121 -1.96 -7.58 6.18
CA SER A 121 -3.05 -6.59 6.23
C SER A 121 -2.59 -5.22 6.70
N THR A 122 -1.46 -5.10 7.39
CA THR A 122 -0.97 -3.81 7.89
C THR A 122 0.12 -3.28 6.99
N ILE A 123 0.03 -2.01 6.61
CA ILE A 123 1.00 -1.31 5.77
C ILE A 123 1.44 -0.01 6.43
N VAL A 124 2.66 0.42 6.10
CA VAL A 124 3.21 1.67 6.60
C VAL A 124 4.25 2.22 5.63
N ALA A 125 4.33 3.55 5.53
CA ALA A 125 5.40 4.22 4.80
C ALA A 125 6.66 4.17 5.66
N ILE A 126 7.75 3.63 5.13
CA ILE A 126 9.04 3.55 5.81
C ILE A 126 10.12 4.27 5.02
N TYR A 127 11.11 4.76 5.73
CA TYR A 127 12.38 5.14 5.17
C TYR A 127 13.10 3.88 4.66
N ASP A 128 13.33 3.81 3.36
CA ASP A 128 14.06 2.75 2.67
C ASP A 128 15.52 3.15 2.49
N GLY A 129 16.29 3.08 3.57
CA GLY A 129 17.74 3.33 3.62
C GLY A 129 18.62 2.44 2.73
N THR A 130 18.03 1.58 1.91
CA THR A 130 18.74 0.60 1.06
C THR A 130 19.10 1.20 -0.29
N GLY A 131 19.74 2.36 -0.27
CA GLY A 131 20.74 2.65 -1.29
C GLY A 131 21.85 1.60 -1.17
N GLU A 132 21.77 0.53 -1.96
CA GLU A 132 22.90 -0.40 -2.11
C GLU A 132 24.14 0.42 -2.49
N SER A 133 25.17 0.35 -1.63
CA SER A 133 26.45 1.02 -1.83
C SER A 133 27.37 0.27 -2.79
#